data_AF-A0A7X4JP53-F1
#
_entry.id   AF-A0A7X4JP53-F1
#
_cell.length_a   1.000
_cell.length_b   1.000
_cell.length_c   1.000
_cell.angle_alpha   90.00
_cell.angle_beta   90.00
_cell.angle_gamma   90.00
#
_symmetry.space_group_name_H-M   'P 1'
#
loop_
_entity.id
_entity.type
_entity.pdbx_description
1 polymer ?
#
loop_
_entity_poly.entity_id
_entity_poly.type
_entity_poly.pdbx_seq_one_letter_code
_entity_poly.pdbx_strand_id
1 'polypeptide(L)' 'MGYNYLGNGRMVDAHIHRMRIKLGTAQEMIRTVRGVGYCFKPIE' A
#
# COMPACT_ATOMS: atom_id res chain seq x y z
N MET A 1 -11.39 12.82 -2.54
CA MET A 1 -12.09 11.93 -1.60
C MET A 1 -11.12 10.84 -1.17
N GLY A 2 -10.55 10.94 0.04
CA GLY A 2 -9.67 9.91 0.60
C GLY A 2 -10.52 8.81 1.20
N TYR A 3 -10.40 7.59 0.67
CA TYR A 3 -11.09 6.41 1.18
C TYR A 3 -10.65 6.18 2.64
N ASN A 4 -11.47 6.60 3.60
CA ASN A 4 -11.23 6.29 5.02
C ASN A 4 -11.73 4.85 5.25
N TYR A 5 -10.89 3.87 4.87
CA TYR A 5 -11.19 2.46 5.09
C TYR A 5 -11.10 2.17 6.59
N LEU A 6 -12.25 2.20 7.26
CA LEU A 6 -12.44 1.89 8.69
C LEU A 6 -12.44 0.37 8.98
N GLY A 7 -11.87 -0.44 8.09
CA GLY A 7 -11.74 -1.89 8.26
C GLY A 7 -10.39 -2.26 8.90
N ASN A 8 -10.34 -3.42 9.57
CA ASN A 8 -9.19 -3.96 10.29
C ASN A 8 -7.87 -3.74 9.52
N GLY A 9 -7.05 -2.78 9.97
CA GLY A 9 -5.81 -2.37 9.26
C GLY A 9 -4.90 -3.54 8.87
N ARG A 10 -4.94 -4.63 9.66
CA ARG A 10 -4.23 -5.88 9.37
C ARG A 10 -4.59 -6.51 8.01
N MET A 11 -5.84 -6.39 7.57
CA MET A 11 -6.23 -6.86 6.24
C MET A 11 -5.60 -6.01 5.14
N VAL A 12 -5.53 -4.69 5.32
CA VAL A 12 -4.86 -3.80 4.34
C VAL A 12 -3.40 -4.18 4.21
N ASP A 13 -2.70 -4.38 5.33
CA ASP A 13 -1.29 -4.80 5.33
C ASP A 13 -1.08 -6.11 4.56
N ALA A 14 -1.96 -7.11 4.75
CA ALA A 14 -1.89 -8.38 4.04
C ALA A 14 -2.09 -8.23 2.53
N HIS A 15 -3.03 -7.38 2.10
CA HIS A 15 -3.26 -7.12 0.68
C HIS A 15 -2.09 -6.35 0.06
N ILE A 16 -1.57 -5.34 0.74
CA ILE A 16 -0.40 -4.57 0.30
C ILE A 16 0.83 -5.47 0.19
N HIS A 17 1.07 -6.36 1.15
CA HIS A 17 2.17 -7.32 1.12
C HIS A 17 2.08 -8.24 -0.12
N ARG A 18 0.90 -8.83 -0.36
CA ARG A 18 0.66 -9.67 -1.56
C ARG A 18 0.84 -8.88 -2.85
N MET A 19 0.40 -7.62 -2.88
CA MET A 19 0.52 -6.76 -4.05
C MET A 19 1.98 -6.41 -4.35
N ARG A 20 2.80 -6.11 -3.33
CA ARG A 20 4.25 -5.90 -3.48
C ARG A 20 4.94 -7.12 -4.09
N ILE A 21 4.62 -8.32 -3.62
CA ILE A 21 5.16 -9.57 -4.18
C ILE A 21 4.82 -9.69 -5.67
N LYS A 22 3.55 -9.45 -6.04
CA LYS A 22 3.10 -9.51 -7.43
C LYS A 22 3.74 -8.46 -8.33
N LEU A 23 4.09 -7.29 -7.80
CA LEU A 23 4.70 -6.21 -8.54
C LEU A 23 6.21 -6.41 -8.77
N GLY A 24 6.87 -7.28 -8.00
CA GLY A 24 8.29 -7.58 -8.19
C GLY A 24 9.17 -6.34 -8.05
N THR A 25 9.86 -5.96 -9.13
CA THR A 25 10.70 -4.74 -9.17
C THR A 25 9.89 -3.46 -9.01
N ALA A 26 8.61 -3.48 -9.40
CA ALA A 26 7.74 -2.32 -9.31
C ALA A 26 7.09 -2.13 -7.92
N GLN A 27 7.46 -2.96 -6.93
CA GLN A 27 6.90 -2.88 -5.58
C GLN A 27 7.18 -1.55 -4.87
N GLU A 28 8.22 -0.83 -5.31
CA GLU A 28 8.59 0.50 -4.80
C GLU A 28 7.55 1.58 -5.11
N MET A 29 6.68 1.33 -6.10
CA MET A 29 5.55 2.23 -6.39
C MET A 29 4.59 2.34 -5.21
N ILE A 30 4.51 1.31 -4.36
CA ILE A 30 3.70 1.34 -3.14
C ILE A 30 4.60 1.84 -1.99
N ARG A 31 4.35 3.05 -1.50
CA ARG A 31 5.06 3.65 -0.36
C ARG A 31 4.22 3.62 0.91
N THR A 32 4.88 3.34 2.03
CA THR A 32 4.28 3.43 3.37
C THR A 32 4.43 4.86 3.90
N VAL A 33 3.32 5.48 4.30
CA VAL A 33 3.28 6.77 4.97
C VAL A 33 2.97 6.53 6.44
N ARG A 34 3.98 6.70 7.30
CA ARG A 34 3.87 6.44 8.74
C ARG A 34 2.74 7.24 9.37
N GLY A 35 1.90 6.57 10.16
CA GLY A 35 0.74 7.18 10.81
C GLY A 35 -0.45 7.48 9.89
N VAL A 36 -0.35 7.16 8.59
CA VAL A 36 -1.40 7.44 7.60
C VAL A 36 -1.83 6.19 6.84
N GLY A 37 -0.88 5.40 6.31
CA GLY A 37 -1.19 4.19 5.53
C GLY A 37 -0.25 4.01 4.34
N TYR A 38 -0.81 3.82 3.14
CA TYR A 38 -0.05 3.52 1.92
C TYR A 38 -0.44 4.47 0.77
N CYS A 39 0.50 4.75 -0.12
CA CYS A 39 0.30 5.58 -1.30
C CYS A 39 0.94 4.92 -2.53
N PHE A 40 0.32 5.10 -3.70
CA PHE A 40 0.88 4.68 -4.97
C PHE A 40 1.53 5.88 -5.68
N LYS A 41 2.81 5.79 -6.00
CA LYS A 41 3.55 6.78 -6.78
C LYS A 41 4.37 6.09 -7.87
N PRO A 42 4.42 6.64 -9.10
CA PRO A 42 5.30 6.13 -10.13
C PRO A 42 6.77 6.21 -9.68
N ILE A 43 7.57 5.24 -10.12
CA ILE A 43 9.04 5.27 -10.00
C ILE A 43 9.53 6.17 -11.14
N GLU A 44 10.24 7.24 -10.80
CA GLU A 44 10.93 8.09 -11.78
C GLU A 44 12.19 7.40 -12.32
#